data_AF-A0A4R5QL97-F1
#
_entry.id   AF-A0A4R5QL97-F1
#
_cell.length_a   1.000
_cell.length_b   1.000
_cell.length_c   1.000
_cell.angle_alpha   90.00
_cell.angle_beta   90.00
_cell.angle_gamma   90.00
#
_symmetry.space_group_name_H-M   'P 1'
#
loop_
_entity.id
_entity.type
_entity.pdbx_description
1 polymer ?
#
loop_
_entity_poly.entity_id
_entity_poly.type
_entity_poly.pdbx_seq_one_letter_code
_entity_poly.pdbx_strand_id
1 'polypeptide(L)'
;MPFSPANLNALLQTSAFNLWHYRTADTRAVVSAAGYFTPVAASLKPGDLLVLQTVDAMALVPFRSNAVLGTGVTLDGPVGPIALIRAASQGFSFGQAASAVVRTILLAPIAAGILVGGSIPVSASVAGPIAQVVFSLRDANGVVIPPVQAVAVQGGVAAASFPAPPIGSGYRIRVEDAADPAIAETSRSFSVAPDLARLLIETGNGLATEAGDPLKS
;
A
#
# COMPACT_ATOMS: atom_id res chain seq x y z
N MET A 1 -15.77 64.56 -2.58
CA MET A 1 -14.98 65.08 -1.43
C MET A 1 -13.51 65.15 -1.84
N PRO A 2 -12.65 65.93 -1.17
CA PRO A 2 -11.22 65.89 -1.47
C PRO A 2 -10.62 64.54 -1.02
N PHE A 3 -9.52 64.14 -1.67
CA PHE A 3 -8.74 62.96 -1.30
C PHE A 3 -8.41 62.94 0.21
N SER A 4 -8.55 61.78 0.86
CA SER A 4 -8.24 61.59 2.28
C SER A 4 -7.06 60.63 2.44
N PRO A 5 -5.86 61.12 2.86
CA PRO A 5 -4.72 60.24 3.10
C PRO A 5 -4.99 59.14 4.12
N ALA A 6 -5.88 59.38 5.09
CA ALA A 6 -6.24 58.42 6.13
C ALA A 6 -6.90 57.14 5.60
N ASN A 7 -7.47 57.20 4.39
CA ASN A 7 -8.13 56.06 3.76
C ASN A 7 -7.21 55.30 2.78
N LEU A 8 -5.95 55.72 2.64
CA LEU A 8 -4.95 55.07 1.80
C LEU A 8 -4.00 54.25 2.66
N ASN A 9 -4.01 52.93 2.48
CA ASN A 9 -3.19 52.00 3.24
C ASN A 9 -2.28 51.17 2.32
N ALA A 10 -1.04 50.96 2.74
CA ALA A 10 -0.15 49.99 2.09
C ALA A 10 -0.53 48.58 2.56
N LEU A 11 -0.86 47.68 1.63
CA LEU A 11 -1.13 46.28 1.91
C LEU A 11 0.13 45.41 1.78
N LEU A 12 0.97 45.73 0.79
CA LEU A 12 2.24 45.04 0.54
C LEU A 12 3.27 46.07 0.08
N GLN A 13 4.48 45.99 0.61
CA GLN A 13 5.61 46.80 0.15
C GLN A 13 6.75 45.87 -0.23
N THR A 14 7.17 45.93 -1.48
CA THR A 14 8.30 45.16 -2.01
C THR A 14 9.34 46.10 -2.61
N SER A 15 10.52 45.57 -2.96
CA SER A 15 11.53 46.35 -3.67
C SER A 15 11.11 46.75 -5.09
N ALA A 16 10.15 46.04 -5.69
CA ALA A 16 9.73 46.21 -7.09
C ALA A 16 8.44 47.01 -7.26
N PHE A 17 7.46 46.83 -6.37
CA PHE A 17 6.20 47.58 -6.35
C PHE A 17 5.56 47.56 -4.96
N ASN A 18 4.67 48.52 -4.70
CA ASN A 18 3.77 48.51 -3.56
C ASN A 18 2.33 48.18 -4.00
N LEU A 19 1.61 47.43 -3.17
CA LEU A 19 0.17 47.26 -3.28
C LEU A 19 -0.51 48.17 -2.26
N TRP A 20 -1.37 49.03 -2.75
CA TRP A 20 -2.15 49.99 -1.96
C TRP A 20 -3.61 49.59 -1.94
N HIS A 21 -4.32 50.02 -0.90
CA HIS A 21 -5.77 49.97 -0.82
C HIS A 21 -6.30 51.36 -0.48
N TYR A 22 -7.23 51.86 -1.28
CA TYR A 22 -7.89 53.13 -1.07
C TYR A 22 -9.39 52.96 -1.07
N ARG A 23 -10.05 53.46 -0.03
CA ARG A 23 -11.51 53.45 0.10
C ARG A 23 -12.06 54.86 0.15
N THR A 24 -13.03 55.16 -0.70
CA THR A 24 -13.68 56.48 -0.73
C THR A 24 -15.17 56.36 -1.07
N ALA A 25 -15.93 57.37 -0.66
CA ALA A 25 -17.31 57.57 -1.08
C ALA A 25 -17.43 58.31 -2.43
N ASP A 26 -16.31 58.78 -2.99
CA ASP A 26 -16.30 59.36 -4.33
C ASP A 26 -16.54 58.29 -5.41
N THR A 27 -17.04 58.70 -6.58
CA THR A 27 -17.19 57.82 -7.74
C THR A 27 -15.85 57.54 -8.41
N ARG A 28 -15.74 56.44 -9.14
CA ARG A 28 -14.52 56.07 -9.87
C ARG A 28 -14.10 57.15 -10.85
N ALA A 29 -15.06 57.78 -11.52
CA ALA A 29 -14.80 58.88 -12.45
C ALA A 29 -14.09 60.06 -11.77
N VAL A 30 -14.50 60.39 -10.53
CA VAL A 30 -13.88 61.46 -9.74
C VAL A 30 -12.48 61.07 -9.27
N VAL A 31 -12.29 59.84 -8.79
CA VAL A 31 -10.98 59.37 -8.31
C VAL A 31 -9.96 59.22 -9.45
N SER A 32 -10.42 58.91 -10.65
CA SER A 32 -9.56 58.76 -11.83
C SER A 32 -9.17 60.10 -12.47
N ALA A 33 -9.71 61.22 -11.98
CA ALA A 33 -9.38 62.54 -12.47
C ALA A 33 -7.91 62.88 -12.17
N ALA A 34 -7.28 63.59 -13.10
CA ALA A 34 -5.89 64.03 -12.94
C ALA A 34 -5.73 64.87 -11.66
N GLY A 35 -4.71 64.55 -10.87
CA GLY A 35 -4.38 65.28 -9.65
C GLY A 35 -5.13 64.84 -8.38
N TYR A 36 -6.03 63.85 -8.45
CA TYR A 36 -6.75 63.36 -7.26
C TYR A 36 -5.79 62.88 -6.14
N PHE A 37 -4.70 62.19 -6.49
CA PHE A 37 -3.69 61.69 -5.54
C PHE A 37 -2.49 62.64 -5.31
N THR A 38 -2.55 63.89 -5.78
CA THR A 38 -1.46 64.87 -5.62
C THR A 38 -0.94 64.99 -4.18
N PRO A 39 -1.80 64.99 -3.13
CA PRO A 39 -1.32 65.13 -1.75
C PRO A 39 -0.37 64.02 -1.27
N VAL A 40 -0.35 62.87 -1.94
CA VAL A 40 0.49 61.71 -1.59
C VAL A 40 1.41 61.28 -2.74
N ALA A 41 1.52 62.08 -3.79
CA ALA A 41 2.26 61.71 -5.01
C ALA A 41 3.73 61.33 -4.73
N ALA A 42 4.35 61.91 -3.70
CA ALA A 42 5.72 61.57 -3.29
C ALA A 42 5.88 60.14 -2.75
N SER A 43 4.80 59.53 -2.26
CA SER A 43 4.79 58.17 -1.71
C SER A 43 4.44 57.10 -2.75
N LEU A 44 3.91 57.52 -3.90
CA LEU A 44 3.40 56.63 -4.95
C LEU A 44 4.44 56.51 -6.07
N LYS A 45 4.80 55.28 -6.43
CA LYS A 45 5.73 55.03 -7.54
C LYS A 45 4.99 54.55 -8.78
N PRO A 46 5.44 54.94 -9.99
CA PRO A 46 4.96 54.29 -11.21
C PRO A 46 5.18 52.77 -11.12
N GLY A 47 4.14 51.99 -11.42
CA GLY A 47 4.15 50.53 -11.29
C GLY A 47 3.58 50.00 -9.97
N ASP A 48 3.34 50.86 -8.97
CA ASP A 48 2.53 50.50 -7.81
C ASP A 48 1.12 50.10 -8.24
N LEU A 49 0.50 49.17 -7.51
CA LEU A 49 -0.87 48.72 -7.74
C LEU A 49 -1.79 49.28 -6.67
N LEU A 50 -3.01 49.63 -7.06
CA LEU A 50 -4.05 50.12 -6.17
C LEU A 50 -5.29 49.24 -6.28
N VAL A 51 -5.71 48.67 -5.15
CA VAL A 51 -7.08 48.22 -4.94
C VAL A 51 -7.90 49.45 -4.59
N LEU A 52 -8.70 49.92 -5.54
CA LEU A 52 -9.59 51.06 -5.39
C LEU A 52 -11.01 50.58 -5.07
N GLN A 53 -11.58 51.09 -3.99
CA GLN A 53 -12.98 50.91 -3.64
C GLN A 53 -13.67 52.26 -3.63
N THR A 54 -14.51 52.50 -4.64
CA THR A 54 -15.36 53.68 -4.76
C THR A 54 -16.79 53.33 -4.40
N VAL A 55 -17.67 54.34 -4.37
CA VAL A 55 -19.11 54.10 -4.11
C VAL A 55 -19.79 53.29 -5.22
N ASP A 56 -19.25 53.34 -6.43
CA ASP A 56 -19.85 52.83 -7.66
C ASP A 56 -19.01 51.75 -8.36
N ALA A 57 -17.83 51.39 -7.84
CA ALA A 57 -16.97 50.38 -8.43
C ALA A 57 -15.92 49.84 -7.45
N MET A 58 -15.36 48.69 -7.80
CA MET A 58 -14.06 48.26 -7.29
C MET A 58 -13.12 48.01 -8.45
N ALA A 59 -11.90 48.52 -8.36
CA ALA A 59 -10.91 48.37 -9.41
C ALA A 59 -9.55 47.96 -8.87
N LEU A 60 -8.82 47.14 -9.63
CA LEU A 60 -7.38 46.95 -9.47
C LEU A 60 -6.69 47.69 -10.60
N VAL A 61 -6.01 48.79 -10.26
CA VAL A 61 -5.43 49.72 -11.23
C VAL A 61 -3.97 50.00 -10.91
N PRO A 62 -3.09 50.13 -11.91
CA PRO A 62 -1.71 50.55 -11.69
C PRO A 62 -1.62 52.07 -11.55
N PHE A 63 -0.65 52.56 -10.78
CA PHE A 63 -0.20 53.94 -10.83
C PHE A 63 0.77 54.13 -12.01
N ARG A 64 0.53 55.19 -12.80
CA ARG A 64 1.42 55.71 -13.83
C ARG A 64 2.24 56.88 -13.29
N SER A 65 3.08 57.46 -14.14
CA SER A 65 3.77 58.72 -13.84
C SER A 65 2.80 59.79 -13.31
N ASN A 66 3.27 60.59 -12.35
CA ASN A 66 2.50 61.67 -11.72
C ASN A 66 1.26 61.22 -10.92
N ALA A 67 1.31 60.02 -10.32
CA ALA A 67 0.23 59.49 -9.48
C ALA A 67 -1.15 59.41 -10.18
N VAL A 68 -1.13 59.17 -11.50
CA VAL A 68 -2.33 58.99 -12.32
C VAL A 68 -2.69 57.50 -12.37
N LEU A 69 -3.97 57.17 -12.24
CA LEU A 69 -4.45 55.80 -12.38
C LEU A 69 -4.40 55.35 -13.85
N GLY A 70 -3.91 54.13 -14.08
CA GLY A 70 -3.96 53.47 -15.38
C GLY A 70 -5.22 52.64 -15.59
N THR A 71 -5.30 51.99 -16.76
CA THR A 71 -6.33 50.99 -17.07
C THR A 71 -6.10 49.73 -16.25
N GLY A 72 -7.19 49.12 -15.77
CA GLY A 72 -7.12 47.93 -14.94
C GLY A 72 -8.41 47.14 -14.94
N VAL A 73 -8.48 46.13 -14.08
CA VAL A 73 -9.68 45.31 -13.93
C VAL A 73 -10.66 46.06 -13.05
N THR A 74 -11.86 46.32 -13.56
CA THR A 74 -12.92 47.04 -12.84
C THR A 74 -14.16 46.17 -12.77
N LEU A 75 -14.73 46.07 -11.58
CA LEU A 75 -16.09 45.61 -11.34
C LEU A 75 -16.96 46.85 -11.17
N ASP A 76 -17.78 47.15 -12.17
CA ASP A 76 -18.68 48.30 -12.15
C ASP A 76 -19.97 47.94 -11.38
N GLY A 77 -20.39 48.84 -10.47
CA GLY A 77 -21.58 48.71 -9.63
C GLY A 77 -21.28 48.91 -8.13
N PRO A 78 -22.32 49.14 -7.29
CA PRO A 78 -22.15 49.23 -5.84
C PRO A 78 -21.57 47.92 -5.28
N VAL A 79 -20.33 47.97 -4.81
CA VAL A 79 -19.60 46.78 -4.34
C VAL A 79 -19.87 46.51 -2.85
N GLY A 80 -20.55 45.40 -2.57
CA GLY A 80 -20.64 44.81 -1.23
C GLY A 80 -19.33 44.11 -0.82
N PRO A 81 -19.25 43.54 0.40
CA PRO A 81 -18.05 42.82 0.86
C PRO A 81 -17.70 41.66 -0.08
N ILE A 82 -16.45 41.62 -0.57
CA ILE A 82 -15.94 40.54 -1.43
C ILE A 82 -15.86 39.26 -0.62
N ALA A 83 -16.47 38.17 -1.09
CA ALA A 83 -16.26 36.85 -0.54
C ALA A 83 -14.84 36.35 -0.88
N LEU A 84 -13.93 36.35 0.10
CA LEU A 84 -12.60 35.77 -0.05
C LEU A 84 -12.66 34.24 0.10
N ILE A 85 -12.43 33.51 -0.98
CA ILE A 85 -12.18 32.07 -0.91
C ILE A 85 -10.69 31.85 -0.62
N ARG A 86 -10.35 31.50 0.62
CA ARG A 86 -8.97 31.11 0.99
C ARG A 86 -8.79 29.62 0.70
N ALA A 87 -7.94 29.29 -0.26
CA ALA A 87 -7.48 27.92 -0.48
C ALA A 87 -6.09 27.73 0.14
N ALA A 88 -5.90 26.66 0.92
CA ALA A 88 -4.60 26.22 1.41
C ALA A 88 -4.41 24.75 1.01
N SER A 89 -3.20 24.39 0.55
CA SER A 89 -2.84 22.99 0.32
C SER A 89 -2.45 22.37 1.65
N GLN A 90 -3.18 21.34 2.08
CA GLN A 90 -2.84 20.56 3.27
C GLN A 90 -2.22 19.23 2.82
N GLY A 91 -0.90 19.12 2.93
CA GLY A 91 -0.19 17.88 2.67
C GLY A 91 -0.28 16.97 3.88
N PHE A 92 -0.92 15.81 3.73
CA PHE A 92 -0.81 14.73 4.71
C PHE A 92 0.27 13.76 4.23
N SER A 93 1.18 13.41 5.13
CA SER A 93 2.10 12.28 4.91
C SER A 93 1.81 11.22 5.96
N PHE A 94 1.81 9.96 5.52
CA PHE A 94 1.66 8.81 6.39
C PHE A 94 2.95 8.01 6.32
N GLY A 95 3.55 7.71 7.47
CA GLY A 95 4.65 6.77 7.60
C GLY A 95 4.14 5.48 8.22
N GLN A 96 4.27 4.35 7.53
CA GLN A 96 4.01 3.04 8.11
C GLN A 96 5.34 2.44 8.58
N ALA A 97 5.50 2.25 9.89
CA ALA A 97 6.59 1.43 10.41
C ALA A 97 6.17 -0.04 10.34
N ALA A 98 6.83 -0.83 9.50
CA ALA A 98 6.67 -2.28 9.46
C ALA A 98 8.01 -2.93 9.81
N SER A 99 8.00 -3.86 10.76
CA SER A 99 9.15 -4.74 11.04
C SER A 99 8.97 -6.03 10.27
N ALA A 100 9.95 -6.42 9.47
CA ALA A 100 9.95 -7.73 8.82
C ALA A 100 10.10 -8.81 9.89
N VAL A 101 9.23 -9.82 9.86
CA VAL A 101 9.30 -10.99 10.73
C VAL A 101 9.69 -12.17 9.87
N VAL A 102 10.86 -12.76 10.14
CA VAL A 102 11.29 -13.97 9.45
C VAL A 102 10.48 -15.16 9.97
N ARG A 103 9.87 -15.89 9.05
CA ARG A 103 9.13 -17.12 9.28
C ARG A 103 9.66 -18.17 8.33
N THR A 104 9.98 -19.36 8.84
CA THR A 104 10.58 -20.43 8.04
C THR A 104 10.03 -21.76 8.50
N ILE A 105 9.70 -22.61 7.53
CA ILE A 105 9.39 -24.03 7.74
C ILE A 105 10.41 -24.81 6.91
N LEU A 106 11.03 -25.81 7.53
CA LEU A 106 11.93 -26.76 6.88
C LEU A 106 11.45 -28.19 7.15
N LEU A 107 10.96 -28.87 6.11
CA LEU A 107 10.46 -30.23 6.16
C LEU A 107 11.63 -31.22 6.16
N ALA A 108 11.62 -32.17 7.10
CA ALA A 108 12.64 -33.20 7.17
C ALA A 108 12.59 -34.14 5.95
N PRO A 109 13.72 -34.74 5.55
CA PRO A 109 13.73 -35.74 4.49
C PRO A 109 12.76 -36.89 4.78
N ILE A 110 12.01 -37.30 3.76
CA ILE A 110 11.12 -38.46 3.86
C ILE A 110 11.94 -39.74 3.69
N ALA A 111 11.70 -40.73 4.56
CA ALA A 111 12.37 -42.02 4.51
C ALA A 111 12.13 -42.74 3.16
N ALA A 112 13.15 -43.43 2.67
CA ALA A 112 13.02 -44.31 1.51
C ALA A 112 12.34 -45.63 1.91
N GLY A 113 11.72 -46.31 0.94
CA GLY A 113 11.19 -47.68 1.13
C GLY A 113 9.86 -47.75 1.89
N ILE A 114 8.94 -46.83 1.62
CA ILE A 114 7.59 -46.87 2.21
C ILE A 114 6.81 -48.05 1.60
N LEU A 115 6.31 -48.93 2.46
CA LEU A 115 5.47 -50.06 2.08
C LEU A 115 3.99 -49.74 2.31
N VAL A 116 3.13 -50.26 1.45
CA VAL A 116 1.67 -50.18 1.63
C VAL A 116 1.26 -50.80 2.96
N GLY A 117 0.30 -50.19 3.64
CA GLY A 117 -0.13 -50.62 5.00
C GLY A 117 0.80 -50.16 6.13
N GLY A 118 1.95 -49.57 5.81
CA GLY A 118 2.84 -48.94 6.78
C GLY A 118 2.40 -47.55 7.23
N SER A 119 3.31 -46.86 7.91
CA SER A 119 3.11 -45.51 8.41
C SER A 119 4.28 -44.61 7.99
N ILE A 120 3.98 -43.36 7.65
CA ILE A 120 4.92 -42.36 7.17
C ILE A 120 5.10 -41.31 8.27
N PRO A 121 6.18 -41.40 9.08
CA PRO A 121 6.50 -40.34 10.03
C PRO A 121 7.01 -39.11 9.27
N VAL A 122 6.53 -37.93 9.66
CA VAL A 122 6.97 -36.65 9.08
C VAL A 122 7.26 -35.65 10.19
N SER A 123 8.22 -34.76 9.96
CA SER A 123 8.54 -33.68 10.88
C SER A 123 9.03 -32.45 10.12
N ALA A 124 8.85 -31.28 10.72
CA ALA A 124 9.36 -30.02 10.22
C ALA A 124 9.99 -29.21 11.36
N SER A 125 11.12 -28.56 11.08
CA SER A 125 11.68 -27.51 11.94
C SER A 125 11.14 -26.15 11.52
N VAL A 126 10.79 -25.34 12.51
CA VAL A 126 10.06 -24.09 12.33
C VAL A 126 10.79 -22.97 13.06
N ALA A 127 11.00 -21.86 12.37
CA ALA A 127 11.61 -20.65 12.93
C ALA A 127 10.68 -19.45 12.76
N GLY A 128 10.67 -18.56 13.75
CA GLY A 128 9.77 -17.40 13.79
C GLY A 128 8.41 -17.72 14.44
N PRO A 129 7.47 -16.75 14.44
CA PRO A 129 6.20 -16.87 15.15
C PRO A 129 5.15 -17.65 14.35
N ILE A 130 5.41 -18.93 14.13
CA ILE A 130 4.43 -19.89 13.59
C ILE A 130 4.01 -20.81 14.75
N ALA A 131 2.76 -20.72 15.17
CA ALA A 131 2.25 -21.47 16.32
C ALA A 131 1.77 -22.88 15.96
N GLN A 132 1.32 -23.07 14.72
CA GLN A 132 0.73 -24.32 14.24
C GLN A 132 1.03 -24.51 12.76
N VAL A 133 1.32 -25.75 12.38
CA VAL A 133 1.47 -26.14 10.98
C VAL A 133 0.44 -27.20 10.60
N VAL A 134 0.14 -27.31 9.32
CA VAL A 134 -0.76 -28.31 8.76
C VAL A 134 0.02 -29.22 7.82
N PHE A 135 0.07 -30.51 8.15
CA PHE A 135 0.62 -31.54 7.28
C PHE A 135 -0.47 -32.15 6.41
N SER A 136 -0.18 -32.35 5.13
CA SER A 136 -1.05 -33.04 4.17
C SER A 136 -0.25 -34.00 3.30
N LEU A 137 -0.81 -35.20 3.08
CA LEU A 137 -0.34 -36.14 2.06
C LEU A 137 -1.05 -35.81 0.74
N ARG A 138 -0.32 -35.84 -0.37
CA ARG A 138 -0.84 -35.56 -1.71
C ARG A 138 -0.46 -36.62 -2.71
N ASP A 139 -1.35 -36.90 -3.65
CA ASP A 139 -1.08 -37.79 -4.77
C ASP A 139 -0.21 -37.15 -5.85
N ALA A 140 0.06 -37.89 -6.94
CA ALA A 140 0.86 -37.41 -8.07
C ALA A 140 0.28 -36.17 -8.77
N ASN A 141 -1.05 -36.00 -8.70
CA ASN A 141 -1.79 -34.87 -9.28
C ASN A 141 -1.91 -33.68 -8.29
N GLY A 142 -1.38 -33.81 -7.07
CA GLY A 142 -1.45 -32.79 -6.03
C GLY A 142 -2.73 -32.79 -5.20
N VAL A 143 -3.63 -33.77 -5.42
CA VAL A 143 -4.87 -33.94 -4.66
C VAL A 143 -4.53 -34.42 -3.25
N VAL A 144 -5.14 -33.80 -2.25
CA VAL A 144 -4.94 -34.16 -0.85
C VAL A 144 -5.59 -35.52 -0.56
N ILE A 145 -4.81 -36.41 0.06
CA ILE A 145 -5.26 -37.69 0.59
C ILE A 145 -5.48 -37.51 2.10
N PRO A 146 -6.71 -37.61 2.61
CA PRO A 146 -6.99 -37.53 4.04
C PRO A 146 -6.31 -38.65 4.84
N PRO A 147 -6.02 -38.44 6.14
CA PRO A 147 -6.36 -37.24 6.93
C PRO A 147 -5.41 -36.07 6.68
N VAL A 148 -5.84 -34.86 7.00
CA VAL A 148 -4.97 -33.68 7.15
C VAL A 148 -4.71 -33.48 8.63
N GLN A 149 -3.48 -33.18 9.03
CA GLN A 149 -3.10 -33.09 10.45
C GLN A 149 -2.57 -31.70 10.80
N ALA A 150 -3.31 -30.98 11.65
CA ALA A 150 -2.86 -29.72 12.23
C ALA A 150 -2.10 -29.99 13.55
N VAL A 151 -0.86 -29.50 13.64
CA VAL A 151 0.07 -29.81 14.73
C VAL A 151 0.66 -28.52 15.29
N ALA A 152 0.59 -28.37 16.62
CA ALA A 152 1.21 -27.24 17.30
C ALA A 152 2.74 -27.32 17.22
N VAL A 153 3.40 -26.18 16.99
CA VAL A 153 4.86 -26.09 16.99
C VAL A 153 5.35 -26.01 18.42
N GLN A 154 6.16 -26.98 18.85
CA GLN A 154 6.76 -27.02 20.18
C GLN A 154 8.27 -27.07 20.07
N GLY A 155 8.97 -26.14 20.73
CA GLY A 155 10.44 -26.08 20.68
C GLY A 155 11.01 -25.88 19.26
N GLY A 156 10.25 -25.25 18.36
CA GLY A 156 10.64 -25.08 16.96
C GLY A 156 10.48 -26.34 16.10
N VAL A 157 9.71 -27.33 16.53
CA VAL A 157 9.46 -28.57 15.79
C VAL A 157 7.97 -28.92 15.80
N ALA A 158 7.50 -29.52 14.71
CA ALA A 158 6.19 -30.17 14.62
C ALA A 158 6.33 -31.52 13.91
N ALA A 159 5.60 -32.54 14.38
CA ALA A 159 5.65 -33.89 13.82
C ALA A 159 4.26 -34.52 13.71
N ALA A 160 4.09 -35.34 12.68
CA ALA A 160 2.84 -36.02 12.35
C ALA A 160 3.16 -37.43 11.81
N SER A 161 2.12 -38.25 11.66
CA SER A 161 2.26 -39.56 11.04
C SER A 161 1.05 -39.90 10.17
N PHE A 162 1.31 -40.32 8.93
CA PHE A 162 0.27 -40.66 7.96
C PHE A 162 0.23 -42.17 7.73
N PRO A 163 -0.95 -42.76 7.44
CA PRO A 163 -1.00 -44.09 6.86
C PRO A 163 -0.39 -44.05 5.45
N ALA A 164 0.36 -45.09 5.08
CA ALA A 164 0.85 -45.20 3.71
C ALA A 164 -0.32 -45.32 2.72
N PRO A 165 -0.36 -44.49 1.65
CA PRO A 165 -1.40 -44.60 0.63
C PRO A 165 -1.24 -45.92 -0.16
N PRO A 166 -2.18 -46.23 -1.07
CA PRO A 166 -2.02 -47.36 -2.00
C PRO A 166 -0.71 -47.32 -2.78
N ILE A 167 -0.36 -48.47 -3.37
CA ILE A 167 0.84 -48.62 -4.21
C ILE A 167 0.79 -47.59 -5.35
N GLY A 168 1.90 -46.87 -5.53
CA GLY A 168 1.98 -45.81 -6.52
C GLY A 168 3.26 -45.00 -6.40
N SER A 169 3.38 -43.97 -7.25
CA SER A 169 4.51 -43.05 -7.26
C SER A 169 4.05 -41.61 -7.39
N GLY A 170 4.94 -40.66 -7.07
CA GLY A 170 4.65 -39.24 -7.19
C GLY A 170 3.98 -38.62 -5.96
N TYR A 171 3.83 -39.38 -4.86
CA TYR A 171 3.29 -38.87 -3.61
C TYR A 171 4.20 -37.81 -3.00
N ARG A 172 3.61 -36.84 -2.31
CA ARG A 172 4.33 -35.75 -1.63
C ARG A 172 3.71 -35.44 -0.28
N ILE A 173 4.55 -35.02 0.66
CA ILE A 173 4.11 -34.39 1.91
C ILE A 173 4.21 -32.88 1.72
N ARG A 174 3.16 -32.15 2.10
CA ARG A 174 3.20 -30.70 2.21
C ARG A 174 2.97 -30.30 3.65
N VAL A 175 3.76 -29.35 4.13
CA VAL A 175 3.59 -28.66 5.41
C VAL A 175 3.37 -27.17 5.14
N GLU A 176 2.44 -26.56 5.83
CA GLU A 176 2.14 -25.12 5.70
C GLU A 176 1.80 -24.49 7.06
N ASP A 177 2.03 -23.19 7.21
CA ASP A 177 1.55 -22.43 8.37
C ASP A 177 0.01 -22.42 8.34
N ALA A 178 -0.61 -22.78 9.47
CA ALA A 178 -2.06 -22.82 9.60
C ALA A 178 -2.71 -21.43 9.45
N ALA A 179 -1.99 -20.36 9.81
CA ALA A 179 -2.48 -18.99 9.71
C ALA A 179 -2.13 -18.32 8.37
N ASP A 180 -1.11 -18.81 7.66
CA ASP A 180 -0.64 -18.24 6.40
C ASP A 180 -0.12 -19.34 5.43
N PRO A 181 -1.02 -19.95 4.62
CA PRO A 181 -0.65 -21.05 3.73
C PRO A 181 0.37 -20.72 2.63
N ALA A 182 0.72 -19.43 2.45
CA ALA A 182 1.80 -19.02 1.55
C ALA A 182 3.17 -19.43 2.09
N ILE A 183 3.31 -19.61 3.40
CA ILE A 183 4.50 -20.15 4.05
C ILE A 183 4.35 -21.67 4.11
N ALA A 184 4.92 -22.34 3.11
CA ALA A 184 4.79 -23.78 2.97
C ALA A 184 6.04 -24.41 2.37
N GLU A 185 6.19 -25.71 2.59
CA GLU A 185 7.18 -26.54 1.92
C GLU A 185 6.56 -27.86 1.48
N THR A 186 7.05 -28.38 0.36
CA THR A 186 6.64 -29.67 -0.18
C THR A 186 7.86 -30.57 -0.35
N SER A 187 7.74 -31.82 0.08
CA SER A 187 8.81 -32.80 -0.06
C SER A 187 9.14 -33.09 -1.53
N ARG A 188 10.28 -33.73 -1.76
CA ARG A 188 10.49 -34.50 -2.99
C ARG A 188 9.42 -35.57 -3.13
N SER A 189 9.15 -35.99 -4.37
CA SER A 189 8.23 -37.09 -4.63
C SER A 189 8.81 -38.41 -4.10
N PHE A 190 7.94 -39.27 -3.58
CA PHE A 190 8.29 -40.63 -3.18
C PHE A 190 7.28 -41.64 -3.74
N SER A 191 7.63 -42.92 -3.63
CA SER A 191 6.80 -44.04 -4.07
C SER A 191 6.44 -44.93 -2.88
N VAL A 192 5.30 -45.60 -3.00
CA VAL A 192 4.86 -46.65 -2.08
C VAL A 192 4.91 -47.97 -2.81
N ALA A 193 5.67 -48.92 -2.26
CA ALA A 193 5.86 -50.25 -2.81
C ALA A 193 4.87 -51.26 -2.21
N PRO A 194 4.60 -52.39 -2.90
CA PRO A 194 3.91 -53.52 -2.30
C PRO A 194 4.68 -54.06 -1.10
N ASP A 195 3.97 -54.67 -0.15
CA ASP A 195 4.58 -55.42 0.94
C ASP A 195 5.43 -56.57 0.37
N LEU A 196 6.71 -56.60 0.74
CA LEU A 196 7.66 -57.59 0.26
C LEU A 196 7.37 -58.99 0.82
N ALA A 197 6.66 -59.09 1.94
CA ALA A 197 6.17 -60.37 2.49
C ALA A 197 5.11 -61.05 1.58
N ARG A 198 4.66 -60.36 0.53
CA ARG A 198 3.74 -60.90 -0.49
C ARG A 198 4.39 -61.10 -1.86
N LEU A 199 5.70 -60.94 -1.99
CA LEU A 199 6.40 -61.29 -3.22
C LEU A 199 6.63 -62.80 -3.27
N LEU A 200 5.91 -63.46 -4.16
CA LEU A 200 6.17 -64.86 -4.48
C LEU A 200 7.53 -64.97 -5.16
N ILE A 201 8.37 -65.90 -4.70
CA ILE A 201 9.67 -66.16 -5.31
C ILE A 201 9.42 -67.06 -6.52
N GLU A 202 9.67 -66.54 -7.73
CA GLU A 202 9.62 -67.34 -8.95
C GLU A 202 10.93 -68.13 -9.06
N THR A 203 10.84 -69.46 -8.90
CA THR A 203 12.00 -70.36 -9.03
C THR A 203 11.81 -71.25 -10.25
N GLY A 204 12.38 -70.85 -11.39
CA GLY A 204 12.33 -71.61 -12.64
C GLY A 204 10.92 -71.71 -13.23
N ASN A 205 10.14 -72.71 -12.81
CA ASN A 205 8.82 -73.06 -13.37
C ASN A 205 7.68 -73.02 -12.33
N GLY A 206 7.88 -72.44 -11.14
CA GLY A 206 6.88 -72.42 -10.09
C GLY A 206 6.97 -71.20 -9.18
N LEU A 207 5.82 -70.85 -8.60
CA LEU A 207 5.72 -69.81 -7.58
C LEU A 207 5.97 -70.46 -6.21
N ALA A 208 6.90 -69.93 -5.43
CA ALA A 208 7.16 -70.36 -4.06
C ALA A 208 6.63 -69.35 -3.04
N THR A 209 6.22 -69.83 -1.88
CA THR A 209 5.92 -69.02 -0.70
C THR A 209 7.21 -68.41 -0.14
N GLU A 210 7.09 -67.47 0.79
CA GLU A 210 8.23 -66.86 1.49
C GLU A 210 9.09 -67.89 2.25
N ALA A 211 8.51 -69.02 2.65
CA ALA A 211 9.22 -70.15 3.28
C ALA A 211 9.98 -71.03 2.27
N GLY A 212 9.90 -70.73 0.97
CA GLY A 212 10.48 -71.53 -0.11
C GLY A 212 9.63 -72.73 -0.53
N ASP A 213 8.42 -72.89 0.03
CA ASP A 213 7.54 -73.99 -0.33
C ASP A 213 6.84 -73.72 -1.68
N PRO A 214 6.75 -74.70 -2.59
CA PRO A 214 6.06 -74.51 -3.85
C PRO A 214 4.55 -74.34 -3.63
N LEU A 215 3.97 -73.30 -4.22
CA LEU A 215 2.51 -73.16 -4.33
C LEU A 215 2.00 -74.18 -5.35
N LYS A 216 1.34 -75.22 -4.83
CA LYS A 216 0.68 -76.22 -5.67
C LYS A 216 -0.47 -75.55 -6.44
N SER A 217 -0.42 -75.63 -7.76
CA SER A 217 -1.55 -75.42 -8.67
C SER A 217 -2.59 -76.51 -8.52
#